data_AF-A0A410UUU3-F1
#
_entry.id   AF-A0A410UUU3-F1
#
_cell.length_a   1.000
_cell.length_b   1.000
_cell.length_c   1.000
_cell.angle_alpha   90.00
_cell.angle_beta   90.00
_cell.angle_gamma   90.00
#
_symmetry.space_group_name_H-M   'P 1'
#
loop_
_entity.id
_entity.type
_entity.pdbx_description
1 polymer ?
#
loop_
_entity_poly.entity_id
_entity_poly.type
_entity_poly.pdbx_seq_one_letter_code
_entity_poly.pdbx_strand_id
1 'polypeptide(L)'
;MATTIKCTARRMAGGAGHEHISHLWWDRVEESGRVIESGNCTREDMVAYIEKNGNHSVWCPDRNPHVKGAWVHVHSNGRIKYVQTVADGRTTDNLLSLPQK
;
A
#
# COMPACT_ATOMS: atom_id res chain seq x y z
N MET A 1 -4.35 21.28 -2.46
CA MET A 1 -3.42 20.60 -1.53
C MET A 1 -3.27 19.18 -2.01
N ALA A 2 -2.04 18.69 -2.21
CA ALA A 2 -1.85 17.30 -2.61
C ALA A 2 -2.16 16.38 -1.42
N THR A 3 -2.89 15.29 -1.65
CA THR A 3 -3.13 14.25 -0.66
C THR A 3 -2.59 12.93 -1.19
N THR A 4 -2.07 12.10 -0.29
CA THR A 4 -1.63 10.75 -0.61
C THR A 4 -2.33 9.76 0.31
N ILE A 5 -2.29 8.49 -0.07
CA ILE A 5 -2.81 7.40 0.74
C ILE A 5 -1.65 6.69 1.43
N LYS A 6 -1.72 6.57 2.74
CA LYS A 6 -0.76 5.81 3.57
C LYS A 6 -1.39 4.48 3.96
N CYS A 7 -0.78 3.35 3.61
CA CYS A 7 -1.20 2.05 4.10
C CYS A 7 -0.86 1.87 5.59
N THR A 8 -1.79 1.33 6.38
CA THR A 8 -1.66 1.23 7.84
C THR A 8 -1.85 -0.17 8.41
N ALA A 9 -2.62 -1.04 7.72
CA ALA A 9 -2.77 -2.44 8.08
C ALA A 9 -3.09 -3.26 6.83
N ARG A 10 -2.97 -4.58 6.95
CA ARG A 10 -3.32 -5.53 5.88
C ARG A 10 -4.12 -6.72 6.42
N ARG A 11 -4.80 -7.43 5.53
CA ARG A 11 -5.36 -8.76 5.78
C ARG A 11 -4.85 -9.73 4.73
N MET A 12 -4.54 -10.96 5.13
CA MET A 12 -4.11 -12.03 4.21
C MET A 12 -5.24 -13.00 3.90
N ALA A 13 -5.14 -13.66 2.76
CA ALA A 13 -5.97 -14.79 2.36
C ALA A 13 -5.10 -15.86 1.66
N GLY A 14 -4.96 -17.01 2.31
CA GLY A 14 -4.40 -18.22 1.68
C GLY A 14 -2.88 -18.26 1.47
N GLY A 15 -2.10 -17.33 2.03
CA GLY A 15 -0.64 -17.34 1.92
C GLY A 15 0.05 -16.14 2.59
N ALA A 16 1.38 -16.06 2.44
CA ALA A 16 2.22 -15.05 3.09
C ALA A 16 2.78 -13.97 2.14
N GLY A 17 2.70 -14.18 0.83
CA GLY A 17 3.16 -13.23 -0.18
C GLY A 17 2.20 -12.05 -0.43
N HIS A 18 2.67 -11.04 -1.15
CA HIS A 18 1.90 -9.83 -1.47
C HIS A 18 0.61 -10.12 -2.26
N GLU A 19 0.65 -11.13 -3.11
CA GLU A 19 -0.48 -11.61 -3.91
C GLU A 19 -1.63 -12.16 -3.04
N HIS A 20 -1.33 -12.53 -1.80
CA HIS A 20 -2.29 -13.01 -0.82
C HIS A 20 -2.88 -11.91 0.05
N ILE A 21 -2.49 -10.63 -0.12
CA ILE A 21 -3.17 -9.53 0.55
C ILE A 21 -4.59 -9.43 -0.02
N SER A 22 -5.59 -9.51 0.85
CA SER A 22 -7.00 -9.42 0.48
C SER A 22 -7.59 -8.03 0.73
N HIS A 23 -7.18 -7.40 1.84
CA HIS A 23 -7.65 -6.06 2.22
C HIS A 23 -6.51 -5.21 2.75
N LEU A 24 -6.63 -3.90 2.55
CA LEU A 24 -5.71 -2.89 3.03
C LEU A 24 -6.47 -1.82 3.79
N TRP A 25 -5.93 -1.44 4.95
CA TRP A 25 -6.36 -0.24 5.65
C TRP A 25 -5.47 0.91 5.26
N TRP A 26 -6.05 2.08 5.19
CA TRP A 26 -5.38 3.25 4.69
C TRP A 26 -5.84 4.51 5.40
N ASP A 27 -4.94 5.49 5.45
CA ASP A 27 -5.19 6.85 5.89
C ASP A 27 -4.91 7.80 4.72
N ARG A 28 -5.86 8.66 4.40
CA ARG A 28 -5.62 9.80 3.51
C ARG A 28 -4.90 10.88 4.31
N VAL A 29 -3.71 11.23 3.84
CA VAL A 29 -2.83 12.18 4.50
C VAL A 29 -2.59 13.39 3.60
N GLU A 30 -2.60 14.57 4.21
CA GLU A 30 -2.12 15.80 3.59
C GLU A 30 -0.58 15.85 3.61
N GLU A 31 0.01 16.76 2.83
CA GLU A 31 1.45 17.02 2.83
C GLU A 31 2.02 17.38 4.22
N SER A 32 1.18 17.98 5.08
CA SER A 32 1.51 18.26 6.49
C SER A 32 1.65 17.00 7.37
N GLY A 33 1.28 15.82 6.85
CA GLY A 33 1.19 14.57 7.60
C GLY A 33 -0.12 14.41 8.37
N ARG A 34 -1.03 15.38 8.31
CA ARG A 34 -2.36 15.28 8.95
C ARG A 34 -3.22 14.23 8.24
N VAL A 35 -3.74 13.29 9.02
CA VAL A 35 -4.78 12.34 8.56
C VAL A 35 -6.11 13.08 8.48
N ILE A 36 -6.76 13.02 7.31
CA ILE A 36 -8.05 13.66 7.08
C ILE A 36 -9.18 12.65 6.85
N GLU A 37 -8.85 11.42 6.48
CA GLU A 37 -9.80 10.34 6.25
C GLU A 37 -9.08 9.01 6.48
N SER A 38 -9.81 7.99 6.95
CA SER A 38 -9.28 6.63 7.09
C SER A 38 -10.33 5.64 6.60
N GLY A 39 -9.86 4.52 6.07
CA GLY A 39 -10.74 3.49 5.54
C GLY A 39 -10.07 2.15 5.37
N ASN A 40 -10.80 1.22 4.77
CA ASN A 40 -10.24 -0.02 4.24
C ASN A 40 -10.84 -0.29 2.86
N CYS A 41 -10.13 -1.08 2.07
CA CYS A 41 -10.59 -1.52 0.75
C CYS A 41 -10.04 -2.89 0.41
N THR A 42 -10.60 -3.50 -0.64
CA THR A 42 -10.07 -4.75 -1.19
C THR A 42 -8.75 -4.50 -1.94
N ARG A 43 -7.98 -5.56 -2.17
CA ARG A 43 -6.78 -5.49 -3.04
C ARG A 43 -7.16 -4.97 -4.42
N GLU A 44 -8.27 -5.43 -4.98
CA GLU A 44 -8.79 -5.02 -6.29
C GLU A 44 -9.06 -3.51 -6.34
N ASP A 45 -9.72 -2.96 -5.32
CA ASP A 45 -9.99 -1.53 -5.23
C ASP A 45 -8.70 -0.71 -5.14
N MET A 46 -7.71 -1.19 -4.37
CA MET A 46 -6.41 -0.53 -4.26
C MET A 46 -5.65 -0.55 -5.59
N VAL A 47 -5.67 -1.69 -6.30
CA VAL A 47 -5.10 -1.80 -7.65
C VAL A 47 -5.75 -0.78 -8.58
N ALA A 48 -7.09 -0.75 -8.64
CA ALA A 48 -7.83 0.18 -9.49
C ALA A 48 -7.53 1.65 -9.13
N TYR A 49 -7.38 1.95 -7.83
CA TYR A 49 -7.00 3.27 -7.37
C TYR A 49 -5.61 3.70 -7.86
N ILE A 50 -4.60 2.84 -7.72
CA ILE A 50 -3.23 3.15 -8.17
C ILE A 50 -3.17 3.27 -9.69
N GLU A 51 -3.84 2.40 -10.44
CA GLU A 51 -3.89 2.50 -11.91
C GLU A 51 -4.52 3.82 -12.38
N LYS A 52 -5.52 4.33 -11.64
CA LYS A 52 -6.19 5.60 -11.95
C LYS A 52 -5.38 6.84 -11.55
N ASN A 53 -4.69 6.80 -10.40
CA ASN A 53 -4.03 7.97 -9.80
C ASN A 53 -2.50 7.99 -9.98
N GLY A 54 -1.92 6.88 -10.45
CA GLY A 54 -0.48 6.72 -10.65
C GLY A 54 0.26 6.14 -9.44
N ASN A 55 1.48 5.68 -9.68
CA ASN A 55 2.31 4.94 -8.72
C ASN A 55 2.76 5.74 -7.49
N HIS A 56 2.67 7.08 -7.51
CA HIS A 56 3.01 7.95 -6.38
C HIS A 56 1.78 8.44 -5.61
N SER A 57 0.65 7.74 -5.73
CA SER A 57 -0.59 8.06 -5.01
C SER A 57 -0.71 7.34 -3.67
N VAL A 58 -0.04 6.19 -3.51
CA VAL A 58 -0.12 5.33 -2.34
C VAL A 58 1.27 4.96 -1.85
N TRP A 59 1.52 5.08 -0.55
CA TRP A 59 2.79 4.70 0.08
C TRP A 59 2.57 3.90 1.36
N CYS A 60 3.61 3.18 1.78
CA CYS A 60 3.63 2.40 3.00
C CYS A 60 4.81 2.85 3.87
N PRO A 61 4.60 3.12 5.17
CA PRO A 61 5.70 3.37 6.09
C PRO A 61 6.61 2.14 6.18
N ASP A 62 7.89 2.38 6.47
CA ASP A 62 8.81 1.32 6.83
C ASP A 62 8.61 0.89 8.29
N ARG A 63 9.01 -0.34 8.61
CA ARG A 63 9.05 -0.82 10.00
C ARG A 63 9.97 0.04 10.85
N ASN A 64 11.06 0.55 10.26
CA ASN A 64 11.92 1.53 10.89
C ASN A 64 11.37 2.95 10.63
N PRO A 65 10.88 3.67 11.66
CA PRO A 65 10.32 5.00 11.51
C PRO A 65 11.35 6.06 11.07
N HIS A 66 12.65 5.75 11.13
CA HIS A 66 13.72 6.63 10.64
C HIS A 66 14.01 6.48 9.14
N VAL A 67 13.42 5.48 8.47
CA VAL A 67 13.58 5.23 7.04
C VAL A 67 12.36 5.79 6.30
N LYS A 68 12.60 6.35 5.11
CA LYS A 68 11.51 6.80 4.25
C LYS A 68 10.64 5.61 3.86
N GLY A 69 9.32 5.82 3.83
CA GLY A 69 8.39 4.82 3.32
C GLY A 69 8.63 4.47 1.85
N ALA A 70 8.03 3.37 1.43
CA ALA A 70 8.07 2.88 0.05
C ALA A 70 6.76 3.22 -0.69
N TRP A 71 6.84 3.47 -2.00
CA TRP A 71 5.64 3.64 -2.83
C TRP A 71 4.98 2.30 -3.08
N VAL A 72 3.65 2.28 -3.22
CA VAL A 72 2.89 1.06 -3.51
C VAL A 72 2.56 1.03 -4.99
N HIS A 73 3.05 0.01 -5.69
CA HIS A 73 2.86 -0.17 -7.12
C HIS A 73 1.96 -1.39 -7.39
N VAL A 74 1.35 -1.40 -8.58
CA VAL A 74 0.63 -2.57 -9.08
C VAL A 74 1.59 -3.52 -9.77
N HIS A 75 1.51 -4.79 -9.40
CA HIS A 75 2.24 -5.91 -9.98
C HIS A 75 1.27 -6.97 -10.48
N SER A 76 1.73 -7.86 -11.35
CA SER A 76 0.97 -8.99 -11.85
C SER A 76 1.88 -10.21 -11.93
N ASN A 77 1.37 -11.37 -11.49
CA ASN A 77 2.04 -12.66 -11.67
C ASN A 77 1.50 -13.43 -12.89
N GLY A 78 0.76 -12.76 -13.77
CA GLY A 78 0.11 -13.37 -14.94
C GLY A 78 -1.25 -14.01 -14.65
N ARG A 79 -1.66 -14.14 -13.38
CA ARG A 79 -2.97 -14.66 -12.98
C ARG A 79 -3.82 -13.61 -12.27
N ILE A 80 -3.21 -12.88 -11.34
CA ILE A 80 -3.86 -11.82 -10.58
C ILE A 80 -2.98 -10.58 -10.53
N LYS A 81 -3.62 -9.41 -10.46
CA LYS A 81 -2.94 -8.16 -10.12
C LYS A 81 -2.92 -7.99 -8.60
N TYR A 82 -1.80 -7.54 -8.07
CA TYR A 82 -1.64 -7.27 -6.65
C TYR A 82 -0.82 -6.02 -6.42
N VAL A 83 -0.71 -5.60 -5.16
CA VAL A 83 0.08 -4.45 -4.79
C VAL A 83 1.34 -4.86 -4.05
N GLN A 84 2.45 -4.21 -4.35
CA GLN A 84 3.72 -4.44 -3.71
C GLN A 84 4.47 -3.11 -3.53
N THR A 85 5.23 -2.99 -2.46
CA THR A 85 6.02 -1.80 -2.20
C THR A 85 7.30 -1.78 -3.01
N VAL A 86 7.65 -0.59 -3.51
CA VAL A 86 8.85 -0.31 -4.28
C VAL A 86 9.56 0.90 -3.68
N ALA A 87 10.84 0.73 -3.37
CA ALA A 87 11.74 1.77 -2.91
C ALA A 87 13.00 1.75 -3.78
N ASP A 88 13.41 2.91 -4.30
CA ASP A 88 14.60 3.05 -5.14
C ASP A 88 14.66 2.04 -6.31
N GLY A 89 13.50 1.75 -6.92
CA GLY A 89 13.37 0.81 -8.04
C GLY A 89 13.44 -0.67 -7.66
N ARG A 90 13.52 -1.01 -6.36
CA ARG A 90 13.52 -2.39 -5.86
C ARG A 90 12.23 -2.68 -5.10
N THR A 91 11.70 -3.89 -5.28
CA THR A 91 10.57 -4.36 -4.49
C THR A 91 10.98 -4.57 -3.03
N THR A 92 10.06 -4.31 -2.11
CA THR A 92 10.25 -4.40 -0.66
C THR A 92 9.03 -5.02 -0.01
N ASP A 93 9.17 -5.45 1.25
CA ASP A 93 8.12 -6.15 2.03
C ASP A 93 7.43 -5.22 3.04
N ASN A 94 7.47 -3.90 2.84
CA ASN A 94 6.89 -2.93 3.77
C ASN A 94 5.40 -3.19 4.00
N LEU A 95 4.64 -3.51 2.95
CA LEU A 95 3.24 -3.92 3.09
C LEU A 95 3.10 -5.18 3.96
N LEU A 96 3.95 -6.19 3.76
CA LEU A 96 3.94 -7.42 4.55
C LEU A 96 4.35 -7.18 6.01
N SER A 97 5.07 -6.10 6.30
CA SER A 97 5.42 -5.71 7.67
C SER A 97 4.28 -5.05 8.45
N LEU A 98 3.20 -4.64 7.76
CA LEU A 98 2.06 -3.98 8.40
C LEU A 98 1.30 -4.92 9.36
N PRO A 99 0.66 -4.37 10.41
CA PRO A 99 -0.21 -5.12 11.30
C PRO A 99 -1.30 -5.90 10.53
N GLN A 100 -1.60 -7.12 11.01
CA GLN A 100 -2.71 -7.92 10.49
C GLN A 100 -4.02 -7.58 11.20
N LYS A 101 -5.11 -7.47 10.43
CA LYS A 101 -6.49 -7.23 10.92
C LYS A 101 -7.52 -8.14 10.25
#